data_AF-E9HY95-F1
#
_entry.id   AF-E9HY95-F1
#
_cell.length_a   1.000
_cell.length_b   1.000
_cell.length_c   1.000
_cell.angle_alpha   90.00
_cell.angle_beta   90.00
_cell.angle_gamma   90.00
#
_symmetry.space_group_name_H-M   'P 1'
#
loop_
_entity.id
_entity.type
_entity.pdbx_description
1 polymer ?
#
loop_
_entity_poly.entity_id
_entity_poly.type
_entity_poly.pdbx_seq_one_letter_code
_entity_poly.pdbx_strand_id
1 'polypeptide(L)'
;MELANEYKLSAWLGQQEDQHKIVLYQCDQSLTPWTQRCIPQADCIMIVALATMEPSFGTIEKQLETIAVRTQKELIILLKEGGDKPRNTVHWLNARSWCSFHHHIQCPPRIFSRKHASRLADGATKPAQLVDRNIHSDFSRLARLLTGESVGLVLGGGGARGAAHVSMIQAIQEAGIPIDMVGGVSIGAFTGALWCIEKDIHEFTRKFSSWSHKMTQLWRQLVDLTYPETSMFSGAGFNTMIRETFGEDSIIEDLWLLYFTITTDITSSCMRLHSYGSVWRFVRASMSLSGYMPPLCVPKDGNLLLDGGYVNNLPGSTCARSTFAFI
;
A
#
# COMPACT_ATOMS: atom_id res chain seq x y z
N MET A 1 -27.95 29.24 26.47
CA MET A 1 -26.92 28.67 27.36
C MET A 1 -26.01 27.69 26.59
N GLU A 2 -26.49 27.04 25.52
CA GLU A 2 -25.70 26.15 24.64
C GLU A 2 -24.62 26.87 23.81
N LEU A 3 -24.93 27.97 23.12
CA LEU A 3 -23.98 28.70 22.26
C LEU A 3 -22.68 29.11 22.99
N ALA A 4 -22.76 29.58 24.23
CA ALA A 4 -21.58 29.98 25.00
C ALA A 4 -20.66 28.78 25.34
N ASN A 5 -21.24 27.59 25.52
CA ASN A 5 -20.49 26.35 25.72
C ASN A 5 -19.88 25.85 24.41
N GLU A 6 -20.55 26.09 23.28
CA GLU A 6 -20.00 25.78 21.95
C GLU A 6 -18.77 26.62 21.62
N TYR A 7 -18.83 27.94 21.83
CA TYR A 7 -17.68 28.82 21.62
C TYR A 7 -16.46 28.42 22.48
N LYS A 8 -16.70 28.08 23.75
CA LYS A 8 -15.64 27.59 24.64
C LYS A 8 -15.02 26.29 24.16
N LEU A 9 -15.85 25.34 23.70
CA LEU A 9 -15.36 24.06 23.18
C LEU A 9 -14.55 24.26 21.90
N SER A 10 -15.02 25.07 20.95
CA SER A 10 -14.27 25.35 19.72
C SER A 10 -12.94 26.05 20.00
N ALA A 11 -12.92 27.02 20.92
CA ALA A 11 -11.68 27.68 21.34
C ALA A 11 -10.70 26.70 22.01
N TRP A 12 -11.23 25.79 22.83
CA TRP A 12 -10.41 24.76 23.47
C TRP A 12 -9.83 23.76 22.47
N LEU A 13 -10.61 23.33 21.46
CA LEU A 13 -10.14 22.45 20.39
C LEU A 13 -9.02 23.13 19.58
N GLY A 14 -9.21 24.39 19.19
CA GLY A 14 -8.15 25.16 18.51
C GLY A 14 -6.88 25.27 19.34
N GLN A 15 -7.00 25.44 20.67
CA GLN A 15 -5.83 25.39 21.55
C GLN A 15 -5.14 24.01 21.57
N GLN A 16 -5.90 22.90 21.48
CA GLN A 16 -5.30 21.57 21.39
C GLN A 16 -4.58 21.38 20.05
N GLU A 17 -5.16 21.86 18.96
CA GLU A 17 -4.55 21.84 17.61
C GLU A 17 -3.26 22.67 17.58
N ASP A 18 -3.21 23.81 18.26
CA ASP A 18 -1.98 24.62 18.36
C ASP A 18 -0.88 23.96 19.22
N GLN A 19 -1.27 23.20 20.26
CA GLN A 19 -0.34 22.59 21.21
C GLN A 19 0.21 21.23 20.76
N HIS A 20 -0.50 20.53 19.88
CA HIS A 20 -0.19 19.17 19.48
C HIS A 20 0.00 19.06 17.97
N LYS A 21 1.06 18.36 17.54
CA LYS A 21 1.31 18.09 16.12
C LYS A 21 0.16 17.33 15.44
N ILE A 22 -0.55 16.49 16.20
CA ILE A 22 -1.69 15.71 15.73
C ILE A 22 -2.76 15.71 16.82
N VAL A 23 -4.00 15.97 16.42
CA VAL A 23 -5.19 15.79 17.24
C VAL A 23 -6.10 14.78 16.54
N LEU A 24 -6.54 13.74 17.26
CA LEU A 24 -7.44 12.71 16.73
C LEU A 24 -8.85 12.92 17.28
N TYR A 25 -9.79 13.21 16.38
CA TYR A 25 -11.20 13.27 16.71
C TYR A 25 -11.88 11.92 16.46
N GLN A 26 -12.46 11.33 17.51
CA GLN A 26 -13.31 10.16 17.38
C GLN A 26 -14.74 10.62 17.10
N CYS A 27 -15.22 10.41 15.87
CA CYS A 27 -16.59 10.69 15.48
C CYS A 27 -17.57 9.60 15.93
N ASP A 28 -18.83 9.98 16.10
CA ASP A 28 -19.91 9.03 16.34
C ASP A 28 -20.31 8.28 15.07
N GLN A 29 -21.06 7.19 15.21
CA GLN A 29 -21.62 6.43 14.08
C GLN A 29 -22.77 7.16 13.35
N SER A 30 -23.24 8.28 13.89
CA SER A 30 -24.23 9.16 13.26
C SER A 30 -23.72 10.62 13.21
N LEU A 31 -24.38 11.45 12.39
CA LEU A 31 -24.08 12.89 12.29
C LEU A 31 -24.62 13.67 13.48
N THR A 32 -24.04 13.39 14.65
CA THR A 32 -24.24 14.19 15.85
C THR A 32 -23.65 15.59 15.68
N PRO A 33 -24.03 16.57 16.51
CA PRO A 33 -23.40 17.90 16.49
C PRO A 33 -21.87 17.85 16.65
N TRP A 34 -21.36 16.84 17.37
CA TRP A 34 -19.92 16.57 17.49
C TRP A 34 -19.31 16.14 16.15
N THR A 35 -19.86 15.09 15.51
CA THR A 35 -19.38 14.62 14.21
C THR A 35 -19.44 15.72 13.14
N GLN A 36 -20.52 16.50 13.12
CA GLN A 36 -20.68 17.63 12.19
C GLN A 36 -19.63 18.73 12.39
N ARG A 37 -19.08 18.86 13.61
CA ARG A 37 -18.00 19.81 13.92
C ARG A 37 -16.63 19.30 13.51
N CYS A 38 -16.35 18.02 13.76
CA CYS A 38 -15.05 17.41 13.46
C CYS A 38 -14.79 17.38 11.95
N ILE A 39 -15.81 17.08 11.14
CA ILE A 39 -15.65 16.84 9.69
C ILE A 39 -15.03 18.04 8.95
N PRO A 40 -15.53 19.29 9.09
CA PRO A 40 -14.96 20.44 8.38
C PRO A 40 -13.59 20.90 8.92
N GLN A 41 -13.24 20.54 10.16
CA GLN A 41 -11.96 20.88 10.78
C GLN A 41 -10.85 19.88 10.43
N ALA A 42 -11.21 18.68 9.98
CA ALA A 42 -10.24 17.63 9.70
C ALA A 42 -9.43 17.93 8.43
N ASP A 43 -8.11 17.80 8.53
CA ASP A 43 -7.22 17.73 7.37
C ASP A 43 -7.34 16.36 6.66
N CYS A 44 -7.56 15.30 7.43
CA CYS A 44 -7.74 13.93 6.95
C CYS A 44 -8.86 13.23 7.73
N ILE A 45 -9.74 12.53 7.00
CA ILE A 45 -10.81 11.70 7.55
C ILE A 45 -10.47 10.24 7.32
N MET A 46 -10.24 9.52 8.41
CA MET A 46 -9.99 8.07 8.41
C MET A 46 -11.30 7.30 8.57
N ILE A 47 -11.59 6.41 7.62
CA ILE A 47 -12.75 5.54 7.64
C ILE A 47 -12.29 4.15 8.03
N VAL A 48 -12.78 3.64 9.16
CA VAL A 48 -12.34 2.36 9.70
C VAL A 48 -13.34 1.28 9.36
N ALA A 49 -12.88 0.28 8.63
CA ALA A 49 -13.66 -0.88 8.20
C ALA A 49 -13.07 -2.18 8.77
N LEU A 50 -13.92 -3.17 9.01
CA LEU A 50 -13.49 -4.53 9.34
C LEU A 50 -13.47 -5.36 8.05
N ALA A 51 -12.36 -6.04 7.76
CA ALA A 51 -12.23 -6.86 6.55
C ALA A 51 -13.28 -8.00 6.45
N THR A 52 -13.84 -8.42 7.59
CA THR A 52 -14.87 -9.47 7.67
C THR A 52 -16.28 -8.95 7.35
N MET A 53 -16.48 -7.64 7.29
CA MET A 53 -17.78 -7.04 6.96
C MET A 53 -17.91 -6.86 5.45
N GLU A 54 -19.16 -6.77 4.97
CA GLU A 54 -19.39 -6.39 3.57
C GLU A 54 -18.98 -4.94 3.33
N PRO A 55 -18.46 -4.61 2.12
CA PRO A 55 -18.02 -3.27 1.72
C PRO A 55 -19.19 -2.30 1.47
N SER A 56 -20.16 -2.28 2.38
CA SER A 56 -21.32 -1.40 2.33
C SER A 56 -20.99 0.00 2.85
N PHE A 57 -21.76 1.00 2.42
CA PHE A 57 -21.63 2.37 2.90
C PHE A 57 -22.28 2.56 4.26
N GLY A 58 -21.56 3.19 5.18
CA GLY A 58 -22.16 3.78 6.38
C GLY A 58 -23.07 4.96 6.04
N THR A 59 -24.01 5.27 6.94
CA THR A 59 -24.95 6.40 6.77
C THR A 59 -24.23 7.75 6.69
N ILE A 60 -23.14 7.92 7.47
CA ILE A 60 -22.30 9.11 7.43
C ILE A 60 -21.49 9.17 6.13
N GLU A 61 -20.94 8.03 5.68
CA GLU A 61 -20.05 7.99 4.50
C GLU A 61 -20.73 8.54 3.25
N LYS A 62 -22.03 8.27 3.06
CA LYS A 62 -22.83 8.84 1.96
C LYS A 62 -22.90 10.36 1.99
N GLN A 63 -22.78 10.97 3.17
CA GLN A 63 -22.82 12.42 3.33
C GLN A 63 -21.42 13.06 3.31
N LEU A 64 -20.36 12.29 3.58
CA LEU A 64 -18.98 12.78 3.46
C LEU A 64 -18.61 13.16 2.03
N GLU A 65 -19.22 12.49 1.05
CA GLU A 65 -19.05 12.81 -0.36
C GLU A 65 -19.51 14.24 -0.70
N THR A 66 -20.46 14.80 0.05
CA THR A 66 -20.99 16.15 -0.19
C THR A 66 -20.48 17.20 0.79
N ILE A 67 -20.30 16.86 2.07
CA ILE A 67 -19.96 17.82 3.12
C ILE A 67 -18.47 18.15 3.16
N ALA A 68 -17.61 17.17 2.88
CA ALA A 68 -16.17 17.28 3.09
C ALA A 68 -15.40 17.05 1.79
N VAL A 69 -15.90 17.56 0.66
CA VAL A 69 -15.38 17.25 -0.69
C VAL A 69 -13.86 17.41 -0.79
N ARG A 70 -13.31 18.48 -0.21
CA ARG A 70 -11.89 18.82 -0.30
C ARG A 70 -11.01 18.10 0.72
N THR A 71 -11.57 17.58 1.79
CA THR A 71 -10.81 16.89 2.85
C THR A 71 -10.32 15.55 2.34
N GLN A 72 -9.05 15.22 2.61
CA GLN A 72 -8.47 13.93 2.27
C GLN A 72 -9.19 12.82 3.04
N LYS A 73 -9.43 11.69 2.36
CA LYS A 73 -10.14 10.56 2.95
C LYS A 73 -9.33 9.30 2.76
N GLU A 74 -9.13 8.58 3.85
CA GLU A 74 -8.33 7.37 3.87
C GLU A 74 -9.12 6.20 4.43
N LEU A 75 -9.04 5.06 3.76
CA LEU A 75 -9.71 3.84 4.19
C LEU A 75 -8.75 2.96 5.00
N ILE A 76 -9.08 2.71 6.26
CA ILE A 76 -8.35 1.79 7.13
C ILE A 76 -9.14 0.48 7.21
N ILE A 77 -8.56 -0.60 6.69
CA ILE A 77 -9.15 -1.93 6.74
C ILE A 77 -8.43 -2.72 7.84
N LEU A 78 -9.18 -3.13 8.86
CA LEU A 78 -8.67 -3.90 9.98
C LEU A 78 -8.76 -5.40 9.68
N LEU A 79 -7.64 -6.09 9.83
CA LEU A 79 -7.50 -7.53 9.70
C LEU A 79 -7.11 -8.15 11.04
N LYS A 80 -7.55 -9.37 11.30
CA LYS A 80 -7.18 -10.09 12.52
C LYS A 80 -5.77 -10.67 12.37
N GLU A 81 -4.97 -10.55 13.42
CA GLU A 81 -3.67 -11.22 13.51
C GLU A 81 -3.81 -12.74 13.38
N GLY A 82 -2.94 -13.36 12.59
CA GLY A 82 -3.01 -14.78 12.22
C GLY A 82 -4.16 -15.16 11.29
N GLY A 83 -4.92 -14.18 10.76
CA GLY A 83 -5.93 -14.39 9.73
C GLY A 83 -5.38 -14.40 8.31
N ASP A 84 -6.28 -14.35 7.34
CA ASP A 84 -5.94 -14.29 5.92
C ASP A 84 -5.25 -12.97 5.55
N LYS A 85 -4.48 -13.01 4.46
CA LYS A 85 -3.91 -11.81 3.82
C LYS A 85 -5.04 -10.90 3.28
N PRO A 86 -4.78 -9.60 3.08
CA PRO A 86 -5.77 -8.72 2.49
C PRO A 86 -6.16 -9.23 1.10
N ARG A 87 -7.45 -9.15 0.82
CA ARG A 87 -8.09 -9.63 -0.40
C ARG A 87 -9.31 -8.78 -0.67
N ASN A 88 -9.69 -8.68 -1.94
CA ASN A 88 -10.94 -8.04 -2.36
C ASN A 88 -11.00 -6.54 -2.00
N THR A 89 -9.87 -5.87 -1.81
CA THR A 89 -9.79 -4.45 -1.45
C THR A 89 -10.38 -3.56 -2.55
N VAL A 90 -10.33 -3.99 -3.81
CA VAL A 90 -11.00 -3.31 -4.93
C VAL A 90 -12.51 -3.13 -4.71
N HIS A 91 -13.20 -4.05 -4.04
CA HIS A 91 -14.63 -3.87 -3.75
C HIS A 91 -14.87 -2.74 -2.75
N TRP A 92 -13.98 -2.56 -1.78
CA TRP A 92 -14.03 -1.45 -0.85
C TRP A 92 -13.75 -0.11 -1.53
N LEU A 93 -12.77 -0.08 -2.43
CA LEU A 93 -12.33 1.11 -3.16
C LEU A 93 -13.29 1.52 -4.27
N ASN A 94 -13.89 0.57 -5.00
CA ASN A 94 -14.88 0.88 -6.02
C ASN A 94 -16.12 1.55 -5.43
N ALA A 95 -16.51 1.15 -4.21
CA ALA A 95 -17.54 1.86 -3.47
C ALA A 95 -17.06 3.27 -3.06
N ARG A 96 -15.78 3.47 -2.77
CA ARG A 96 -15.23 4.73 -2.23
C ARG A 96 -14.22 5.34 -3.19
N SER A 97 -14.64 5.63 -4.41
CA SER A 97 -13.77 6.20 -5.45
C SER A 97 -13.15 7.55 -5.08
N TRP A 98 -13.68 8.22 -4.05
CA TRP A 98 -13.19 9.46 -3.47
C TRP A 98 -12.11 9.28 -2.38
N CYS A 99 -11.79 8.04 -1.96
CA CYS A 99 -10.68 7.78 -1.05
C CYS A 99 -9.35 7.95 -1.80
N SER A 100 -8.41 8.66 -1.17
CA SER A 100 -7.08 8.89 -1.74
C SER A 100 -6.14 7.71 -1.50
N PHE A 101 -6.22 7.10 -0.31
CA PHE A 101 -5.38 5.97 0.09
C PHE A 101 -6.16 4.94 0.90
N HIS A 102 -5.59 3.74 0.98
CA HIS A 102 -6.05 2.71 1.89
C HIS A 102 -4.89 2.05 2.62
N HIS A 103 -5.18 1.56 3.83
CA HIS A 103 -4.22 0.93 4.71
C HIS A 103 -4.79 -0.34 5.30
N HIS A 104 -4.07 -1.44 5.14
CA HIS A 104 -4.34 -2.68 5.86
C HIS A 104 -3.66 -2.64 7.21
N ILE A 105 -4.41 -2.86 8.30
CA ILE A 105 -3.86 -2.89 9.66
C ILE A 105 -4.16 -4.23 10.30
N GLN A 106 -3.11 -5.00 10.56
CA GLN A 106 -3.21 -6.22 11.34
C GLN A 106 -3.34 -5.87 12.83
N CYS A 107 -4.39 -6.41 13.43
CA CYS A 107 -4.84 -6.07 14.76
C CYS A 107 -4.82 -7.29 15.69
N PRO A 108 -4.34 -7.15 16.94
CA PRO A 108 -4.42 -8.23 17.91
C PRO A 108 -5.88 -8.56 18.23
N PRO A 109 -6.21 -9.81 18.62
CA PRO A 109 -7.59 -10.25 18.86
C PRO A 109 -8.38 -9.38 19.84
N ARG A 110 -7.69 -8.71 20.77
CA ARG A 110 -8.29 -7.79 21.76
C ARG A 110 -9.02 -6.58 21.15
N ILE A 111 -8.72 -6.21 19.90
CA ILE A 111 -9.40 -5.09 19.20
C ILE A 111 -10.80 -5.51 18.73
N PHE A 112 -11.00 -6.80 18.49
CA PHE A 112 -12.27 -7.35 18.01
C PHE A 112 -13.19 -7.80 19.15
N SER A 113 -12.73 -7.76 20.41
CA SER A 113 -13.55 -8.14 21.56
C SER A 113 -14.32 -6.94 22.11
N ARG A 114 -15.63 -7.11 22.30
CA ARG A 114 -16.50 -6.06 22.82
C ARG A 114 -16.18 -5.83 24.31
N LYS A 115 -15.49 -4.74 24.64
CA LYS A 115 -15.33 -4.31 26.03
C LYS A 115 -16.55 -3.50 26.47
N HIS A 116 -16.98 -3.69 27.72
CA HIS A 116 -17.99 -2.85 28.34
C HIS A 116 -17.45 -1.42 28.51
N ALA A 117 -18.28 -0.39 28.25
CA ALA A 117 -17.86 1.01 28.22
C ALA A 117 -17.12 1.47 29.50
N SER A 118 -17.53 0.95 30.66
CA SER A 118 -16.87 1.20 31.94
C SER A 118 -15.40 0.76 31.99
N ARG A 119 -15.04 -0.35 31.34
CA ARG A 119 -13.65 -0.85 31.29
C ARG A 119 -12.78 -0.10 30.27
N LEU A 120 -13.38 0.66 29.36
CA LEU A 120 -12.65 1.50 28.40
C LEU A 120 -12.20 2.81 29.06
N ALA A 121 -13.05 3.42 29.88
CA ALA A 121 -12.72 4.62 30.66
C ALA A 121 -11.61 4.38 31.70
N ASP A 122 -11.64 3.23 32.38
CA ASP A 122 -10.58 2.81 33.32
C ASP A 122 -9.23 2.49 32.62
N GLY A 123 -9.28 2.14 31.33
CA GLY A 123 -8.09 1.86 30.52
C GLY A 123 -7.47 3.11 29.90
N ALA A 124 -8.27 4.15 29.62
CA ALA A 124 -7.83 5.43 29.06
C ALA A 124 -7.09 6.31 30.08
N THR A 125 -7.38 6.14 31.37
CA THR A 125 -6.75 6.89 32.48
C THR A 125 -5.46 6.28 32.98
N LYS A 126 -5.19 4.99 32.67
CA LYS A 126 -3.85 4.44 32.85
C LYS A 126 -3.01 4.94 31.68
N PRO A 127 -1.90 5.67 31.91
CA PRO A 127 -0.97 5.97 30.82
C PRO A 127 -0.67 4.62 30.19
N ALA A 128 -0.93 4.48 28.88
CA ALA A 128 -0.75 3.23 28.17
C ALA A 128 0.65 2.73 28.51
N GLN A 129 0.73 1.78 29.45
CA GLN A 129 1.99 1.21 29.91
C GLN A 129 2.60 0.69 28.64
N LEU A 130 3.67 1.38 28.23
CA LEU A 130 4.37 1.27 26.96
C LEU A 130 4.10 -0.11 26.36
N VAL A 131 3.06 -0.19 25.52
CA VAL A 131 2.87 -1.37 24.68
C VAL A 131 4.19 -1.43 23.94
N ASP A 132 4.89 -2.56 24.11
CA ASP A 132 6.23 -2.75 23.56
C ASP A 132 6.24 -2.19 22.14
N ARG A 133 6.98 -1.10 21.95
CA ARG A 133 6.80 -0.22 20.78
C ARG A 133 7.44 -0.92 19.59
N ASN A 134 6.72 -1.91 19.05
CA ASN A 134 7.15 -2.63 17.88
C ASN A 134 7.11 -1.66 16.70
N ILE A 135 8.29 -1.17 16.30
CA ILE A 135 8.47 -0.23 15.20
C ILE A 135 7.94 -0.79 13.87
N HIS A 136 7.88 -2.11 13.73
CA HIS A 136 7.37 -2.83 12.57
C HIS A 136 5.86 -3.11 12.64
N SER A 137 5.17 -2.71 13.71
CA SER A 137 3.71 -2.88 13.80
C SER A 137 2.96 -2.00 12.79
N ASP A 138 1.83 -2.49 12.30
CA ASP A 138 0.97 -1.77 11.36
C ASP A 138 0.42 -0.46 11.94
N PHE A 139 0.16 -0.41 13.25
CA PHE A 139 -0.21 0.84 13.93
C PHE A 139 0.94 1.84 13.97
N SER A 140 2.19 1.39 14.12
CA SER A 140 3.35 2.29 14.06
C SER A 140 3.56 2.81 12.64
N ARG A 141 3.31 1.98 11.61
CA ARG A 141 3.28 2.43 10.21
C ARG A 141 2.22 3.52 10.00
N LEU A 142 0.98 3.29 10.45
CA LEU A 142 -0.09 4.27 10.32
C LEU A 142 0.25 5.57 11.05
N ALA A 143 0.79 5.49 12.27
CA ALA A 143 1.22 6.66 13.02
C ALA A 143 2.29 7.45 12.26
N ARG A 144 3.30 6.78 11.68
CA ARG A 144 4.35 7.43 10.87
C ARG A 144 3.79 8.08 9.61
N LEU A 145 2.82 7.45 8.94
CA LEU A 145 2.14 8.04 7.79
C LEU A 145 1.41 9.33 8.19
N LEU A 146 0.63 9.30 9.27
CA LEU A 146 -0.11 10.45 9.77
C LEU A 146 0.80 11.59 10.27
N THR A 147 1.99 11.26 10.80
CA THR A 147 2.97 12.27 11.24
C THR A 147 3.90 12.75 10.14
N GLY A 148 3.81 12.21 8.92
CA GLY A 148 4.76 12.52 7.83
C GLY A 148 6.17 11.98 8.03
N GLU A 149 6.33 10.96 8.89
CA GLU A 149 7.60 10.31 9.24
C GLU A 149 7.72 8.91 8.61
N SER A 150 6.94 8.63 7.58
CA SER A 150 6.92 7.33 6.90
C SER A 150 8.20 7.08 6.09
N VAL A 151 8.70 5.86 6.13
CA VAL A 151 9.92 5.46 5.43
C VAL A 151 9.59 4.66 4.18
N GLY A 152 9.92 5.22 3.01
CA GLY A 152 9.80 4.56 1.71
C GLY A 152 11.08 3.84 1.29
N LEU A 153 10.97 2.60 0.83
CA LEU A 153 12.06 1.82 0.24
C LEU A 153 11.94 1.80 -1.28
N VAL A 154 12.99 2.22 -1.99
CA VAL A 154 13.01 2.18 -3.46
C VAL A 154 14.07 1.23 -3.97
N LEU A 155 13.65 0.26 -4.79
CA LEU A 155 14.49 -0.81 -5.33
C LEU A 155 14.71 -0.60 -6.84
N GLY A 156 15.97 -0.36 -7.22
CA GLY A 156 16.33 -0.15 -8.61
C GLY A 156 16.40 -1.43 -9.45
N GLY A 157 16.40 -1.26 -10.77
CA GLY A 157 16.62 -2.35 -11.73
C GLY A 157 18.10 -2.78 -11.82
N GLY A 158 18.33 -4.03 -12.24
CA GLY A 158 19.69 -4.59 -12.32
C GLY A 158 19.80 -6.08 -12.66
N GLY A 159 18.71 -6.73 -13.12
CA GLY A 159 18.69 -8.15 -13.47
C GLY A 159 19.16 -9.06 -12.31
N ALA A 160 20.11 -9.96 -12.57
CA ALA A 160 20.63 -10.90 -11.58
C ALA A 160 21.23 -10.24 -10.32
N ARG A 161 21.70 -8.98 -10.42
CA ARG A 161 22.21 -8.23 -9.26
C ARG A 161 21.12 -7.92 -8.23
N GLY A 162 19.84 -8.02 -8.61
CA GLY A 162 18.71 -7.79 -7.72
C GLY A 162 18.60 -8.79 -6.58
N ALA A 163 19.36 -9.90 -6.58
CA ALA A 163 19.49 -10.76 -5.40
C ALA A 163 20.02 -10.00 -4.16
N ALA A 164 20.81 -8.94 -4.36
CA ALA A 164 21.29 -8.08 -3.28
C ALA A 164 20.14 -7.37 -2.54
N HIS A 165 19.00 -7.12 -3.20
CA HIS A 165 17.84 -6.48 -2.57
C HIS A 165 17.27 -7.32 -1.43
N VAL A 166 17.36 -8.65 -1.50
CA VAL A 166 16.88 -9.55 -0.45
C VAL A 166 17.69 -9.34 0.83
N SER A 167 19.01 -9.42 0.73
CA SER A 167 19.91 -9.19 1.87
C SER A 167 19.84 -7.76 2.38
N MET A 168 19.62 -6.79 1.50
CA MET A 168 19.42 -5.39 1.90
C MET A 168 18.15 -5.22 2.75
N ILE A 169 17.01 -5.79 2.33
CA ILE A 169 15.77 -5.75 3.12
C ILE A 169 15.98 -6.43 4.47
N GLN A 170 16.65 -7.58 4.50
CA GLN A 170 17.00 -8.26 5.75
C GLN A 170 17.82 -7.35 6.68
N ALA A 171 18.88 -6.72 6.18
CA ALA A 171 19.73 -5.82 6.96
C ALA A 171 18.96 -4.59 7.48
N ILE A 172 18.04 -4.04 6.67
CA ILE A 172 17.16 -2.92 7.07
C ILE A 172 16.25 -3.35 8.23
N GLN A 173 15.66 -4.55 8.16
CA GLN A 173 14.84 -5.09 9.25
C GLN A 173 15.67 -5.34 10.52
N GLU A 174 16.86 -5.93 10.39
CA GLU A 174 17.79 -6.19 11.50
C GLU A 174 18.28 -4.89 12.16
N ALA A 175 18.43 -3.81 11.39
CA ALA A 175 18.76 -2.48 11.89
C ALA A 175 17.58 -1.78 12.59
N GLY A 176 16.39 -2.38 12.61
CA GLY A 176 15.18 -1.80 13.20
C GLY A 176 14.62 -0.62 12.40
N ILE A 177 14.92 -0.54 11.10
CA ILE A 177 14.40 0.53 10.23
C ILE A 177 13.05 0.08 9.66
N PRO A 178 11.96 0.85 9.84
CA PRO A 178 10.65 0.50 9.28
C PRO A 178 10.63 0.66 7.75
N ILE A 179 9.81 -0.16 7.09
CA ILE A 179 9.50 -0.03 5.66
C ILE A 179 7.99 0.15 5.56
N ASP A 180 7.55 1.37 5.23
CA ASP A 180 6.13 1.75 5.23
C ASP A 180 5.53 1.77 3.82
N MET A 181 6.36 2.01 2.80
CA MET A 181 6.02 1.96 1.37
C MET A 181 7.18 1.36 0.58
N VAL A 182 6.88 0.69 -0.54
CA VAL A 182 7.90 0.16 -1.47
C VAL A 182 7.66 0.60 -2.91
N GLY A 183 8.69 1.14 -3.53
CA GLY A 183 8.74 1.40 -4.97
C GLY A 183 9.75 0.50 -5.65
N GLY A 184 9.47 0.03 -6.87
CA GLY A 184 10.43 -0.83 -7.57
C GLY A 184 10.40 -0.74 -9.08
N VAL A 185 11.56 -1.00 -9.69
CA VAL A 185 11.74 -1.07 -11.15
C VAL A 185 12.43 -2.38 -11.52
N SER A 186 11.93 -3.06 -12.56
CA SER A 186 12.50 -4.32 -13.05
C SER A 186 12.60 -5.35 -11.92
N ILE A 187 13.77 -5.93 -11.69
CA ILE A 187 13.97 -6.85 -10.57
C ILE A 187 13.61 -6.23 -9.20
N GLY A 188 13.79 -4.91 -9.03
CA GLY A 188 13.34 -4.20 -7.84
C GLY A 188 11.83 -4.16 -7.68
N ALA A 189 11.07 -4.10 -8.80
CA ALA A 189 9.61 -4.23 -8.78
C ALA A 189 9.20 -5.62 -8.28
N PHE A 190 9.82 -6.66 -8.83
CA PHE A 190 9.58 -8.03 -8.40
C PHE A 190 9.86 -8.24 -6.91
N THR A 191 11.07 -7.87 -6.47
CA THR A 191 11.47 -8.04 -5.06
C THR A 191 10.59 -7.20 -4.13
N GLY A 192 10.26 -5.97 -4.52
CA GLY A 192 9.42 -5.08 -3.73
C GLY A 192 7.99 -5.60 -3.58
N ALA A 193 7.36 -6.02 -4.68
CA ALA A 193 6.03 -6.62 -4.64
C ALA A 193 5.99 -7.87 -3.75
N LEU A 194 7.02 -8.72 -3.84
CA LEU A 194 7.10 -9.93 -3.03
C LEU A 194 7.20 -9.62 -1.53
N TRP A 195 7.99 -8.61 -1.16
CA TRP A 195 8.06 -8.14 0.22
C TRP A 195 6.71 -7.62 0.73
N CYS A 196 6.01 -6.81 -0.09
CA CYS A 196 4.70 -6.27 0.25
C CYS A 196 3.60 -7.35 0.38
N ILE A 197 3.78 -8.56 -0.14
CA ILE A 197 2.85 -9.69 0.01
C ILE A 197 3.15 -10.54 1.24
N GLU A 198 4.41 -10.82 1.52
CA GLU A 198 4.78 -11.78 2.57
C GLU A 198 4.96 -11.13 3.94
N LYS A 199 5.51 -9.91 4.05
CA LYS A 199 5.95 -9.24 5.30
C LYS A 199 6.93 -10.04 6.19
N ASP A 200 6.91 -11.37 6.11
CA ASP A 200 7.82 -12.29 6.78
C ASP A 200 9.08 -12.52 5.95
N ILE A 201 10.24 -12.33 6.58
CA ILE A 201 11.54 -12.41 5.90
C ILE A 201 11.87 -13.83 5.40
N HIS A 202 11.42 -14.87 6.11
CA HIS A 202 11.71 -16.25 5.75
C HIS A 202 10.90 -16.67 4.51
N GLU A 203 9.60 -16.39 4.52
CA GLU A 203 8.70 -16.64 3.39
C GLU A 203 9.09 -15.83 2.15
N PHE A 204 9.41 -14.55 2.34
CA PHE A 204 9.95 -13.69 1.30
C PHE A 204 11.22 -14.28 0.65
N THR A 205 12.22 -14.64 1.47
CA THR A 205 13.49 -15.20 1.00
C THR A 205 13.31 -16.54 0.30
N ARG A 206 12.44 -17.41 0.84
CA ARG A 206 12.10 -18.72 0.29
C ARG A 206 11.46 -18.59 -1.09
N LYS A 207 10.47 -17.71 -1.25
CA LYS A 207 9.80 -17.46 -2.53
C LYS A 207 10.75 -16.84 -3.56
N PHE A 208 11.56 -15.86 -3.14
CA PHE A 208 12.55 -15.25 -4.02
C PHE A 208 13.56 -16.30 -4.52
N SER A 209 14.09 -17.12 -3.62
CA SER A 209 15.07 -18.17 -3.97
C SER A 209 14.47 -19.21 -4.93
N SER A 210 13.21 -19.61 -4.70
CA SER A 210 12.48 -20.52 -5.60
C SER A 210 12.32 -19.93 -7.00
N TRP A 211 11.90 -18.67 -7.09
CA TRP A 211 11.81 -17.97 -8.38
C TRP A 211 13.19 -17.83 -9.06
N SER A 212 14.22 -17.42 -8.32
CA SER A 212 15.58 -17.26 -8.84
C SER A 212 16.13 -18.58 -9.38
N HIS A 213 15.89 -19.69 -8.69
CA HIS A 213 16.30 -21.01 -9.15
C HIS A 213 15.60 -21.41 -10.46
N LYS A 214 14.27 -21.18 -10.55
CA LYS A 214 13.51 -21.41 -11.80
C LYS A 214 14.03 -20.55 -12.95
N MET A 215 14.41 -19.30 -12.69
CA MET A 215 14.97 -18.38 -13.68
C MET A 215 16.33 -18.83 -14.24
N THR A 216 17.14 -19.51 -13.43
CA THR A 216 18.46 -20.04 -13.86
C THR A 216 18.36 -21.32 -14.71
N GLN A 217 17.18 -21.93 -14.84
CA GLN A 217 17.00 -23.17 -15.62
C GLN A 217 16.96 -22.86 -17.13
N LEU A 218 18.10 -23.04 -17.81
CA LEU A 218 18.29 -22.81 -19.25
C LEU A 218 17.27 -23.55 -20.13
N TRP A 219 16.82 -24.74 -19.73
CA TRP A 219 15.83 -25.51 -20.50
C TRP A 219 14.52 -24.74 -20.71
N ARG A 220 13.99 -24.06 -19.69
CA ARG A 220 12.75 -23.28 -19.77
C ARG A 220 12.89 -22.03 -20.63
N GLN A 221 14.08 -21.41 -20.61
CA GLN A 221 14.38 -20.29 -21.50
C GLN A 221 14.42 -20.77 -22.96
N LEU A 222 15.02 -21.93 -23.22
CA LEU A 222 15.10 -22.49 -24.57
C LEU A 222 13.73 -22.83 -25.18
N VAL A 223 12.76 -23.33 -24.38
CA VAL A 223 11.39 -23.62 -24.89
C VAL A 223 10.56 -22.35 -25.12
N ASP A 224 11.01 -21.19 -24.61
CA ASP A 224 10.31 -19.91 -24.75
C ASP A 224 10.87 -19.09 -25.93
N LEU A 225 11.83 -19.60 -26.71
CA LEU A 225 12.37 -18.92 -27.90
C LEU A 225 11.30 -18.78 -28.99
N THR A 226 11.13 -17.59 -29.54
CA THR A 226 10.18 -17.27 -30.62
C THR A 226 10.91 -16.71 -31.85
N TYR A 227 10.26 -16.73 -33.01
CA TYR A 227 10.77 -16.13 -34.24
C TYR A 227 10.97 -14.60 -34.05
N PRO A 228 12.18 -14.06 -34.24
CA PRO A 228 12.53 -12.72 -33.76
C PRO A 228 12.13 -11.61 -34.74
N GLU A 229 10.83 -11.35 -34.89
CA GLU A 229 10.35 -10.11 -35.52
C GLU A 229 10.26 -8.96 -34.51
N THR A 230 10.04 -9.25 -33.21
CA THR A 230 9.92 -8.23 -32.15
C THR A 230 10.64 -8.59 -30.82
N SER A 231 10.85 -9.88 -30.51
CA SER A 231 11.60 -10.33 -29.31
C SER A 231 12.18 -11.74 -29.45
N MET A 232 13.24 -12.06 -28.69
CA MET A 232 13.88 -13.39 -28.68
C MET A 232 13.05 -14.45 -27.92
N PHE A 233 12.29 -14.06 -26.90
CA PHE A 233 11.41 -14.96 -26.15
C PHE A 233 9.92 -14.63 -26.38
N SER A 234 9.03 -15.63 -26.32
CA SER A 234 7.57 -15.45 -26.35
C SER A 234 7.07 -14.79 -25.07
N GLY A 235 7.79 -15.03 -23.96
CA GLY A 235 7.47 -14.56 -22.63
C GLY A 235 6.42 -15.39 -21.92
N ALA A 236 5.89 -16.47 -22.53
CA ALA A 236 4.88 -17.32 -21.90
C ALA A 236 5.42 -18.04 -20.65
N GLY A 237 6.65 -18.54 -20.72
CA GLY A 237 7.33 -19.18 -19.59
C GLY A 237 7.58 -18.17 -18.46
N PHE A 238 8.07 -16.99 -18.81
CA PHE A 238 8.30 -15.91 -17.86
C PHE A 238 7.01 -15.41 -17.18
N ASN A 239 5.93 -15.20 -17.97
CA ASN A 239 4.62 -14.82 -17.44
C ASN A 239 4.11 -15.87 -16.46
N THR A 240 4.25 -17.16 -16.80
CA THR A 240 3.83 -18.27 -15.93
C THR A 240 4.61 -18.26 -14.61
N MET A 241 5.93 -18.05 -14.64
CA MET A 241 6.74 -17.98 -13.42
C MET A 241 6.33 -16.81 -12.50
N ILE A 242 6.06 -15.64 -13.07
CA ILE A 242 5.60 -14.49 -12.30
C ILE A 242 4.21 -14.75 -11.71
N ARG A 243 3.28 -15.32 -12.49
CA ARG A 243 1.93 -15.70 -12.03
C ARG A 243 1.97 -16.75 -10.93
N GLU A 244 2.81 -17.76 -11.05
CA GLU A 244 3.01 -18.77 -9.99
C GLU A 244 3.54 -18.15 -8.69
N THR A 245 4.34 -17.10 -8.79
CA THR A 245 4.96 -16.45 -7.62
C THR A 245 3.96 -15.58 -6.86
N PHE A 246 3.19 -14.76 -7.60
CA PHE A 246 2.29 -13.77 -7.01
C PHE A 246 0.84 -14.25 -6.91
N GLY A 247 0.41 -15.19 -7.76
CA GLY A 247 -0.99 -15.54 -8.00
C GLY A 247 -1.58 -14.77 -9.19
N GLU A 248 -2.44 -15.41 -9.98
CA GLU A 248 -3.07 -14.78 -11.16
C GLU A 248 -3.94 -13.59 -10.76
N ASP A 249 -4.68 -13.73 -9.66
CA ASP A 249 -5.65 -12.74 -9.17
C ASP A 249 -5.05 -11.71 -8.20
N SER A 250 -3.72 -11.72 -8.02
CA SER A 250 -3.05 -10.78 -7.12
C SER A 250 -3.07 -9.37 -7.71
N ILE A 251 -3.61 -8.44 -6.93
CA ILE A 251 -3.72 -7.02 -7.25
C ILE A 251 -2.93 -6.17 -6.25
N ILE A 252 -2.43 -5.02 -6.69
CA ILE A 252 -1.58 -4.13 -5.90
C ILE A 252 -2.33 -3.60 -4.67
N GLU A 253 -3.64 -3.41 -4.80
CA GLU A 253 -4.52 -2.91 -3.76
C GLU A 253 -4.65 -3.88 -2.58
N ASP A 254 -4.39 -5.18 -2.79
CA ASP A 254 -4.46 -6.22 -1.75
C ASP A 254 -3.12 -6.39 -1.00
N LEU A 255 -2.09 -5.62 -1.36
CA LEU A 255 -0.79 -5.71 -0.72
C LEU A 255 -0.79 -5.15 0.70
N TRP A 256 0.05 -5.71 1.57
CA TRP A 256 0.10 -5.28 2.96
C TRP A 256 0.73 -3.90 3.16
N LEU A 257 1.64 -3.53 2.27
CA LEU A 257 2.33 -2.24 2.24
C LEU A 257 1.94 -1.52 0.96
N LEU A 258 1.95 -0.19 1.01
CA LEU A 258 1.79 0.62 -0.19
C LEU A 258 2.91 0.26 -1.17
N TYR A 259 2.53 -0.04 -2.41
CA TYR A 259 3.44 -0.47 -3.44
C TYR A 259 3.21 0.29 -4.73
N PHE A 260 4.29 0.64 -5.41
CA PHE A 260 4.21 1.09 -6.79
C PHE A 260 5.35 0.52 -7.63
N THR A 261 5.11 0.43 -8.93
CA THR A 261 6.15 0.14 -9.91
C THR A 261 6.05 1.05 -11.12
N ILE A 262 7.13 1.15 -11.87
CA ILE A 262 7.23 2.00 -13.04
C ILE A 262 7.56 1.16 -14.26
N THR A 263 6.94 1.53 -15.38
CA THR A 263 7.23 1.01 -16.70
C THR A 263 7.51 2.16 -17.67
N THR A 264 8.16 1.84 -18.78
CA THR A 264 8.26 2.74 -19.93
C THR A 264 7.10 2.45 -20.86
N ASP A 265 6.22 3.42 -21.07
CA ASP A 265 5.17 3.33 -22.08
C ASP A 265 5.77 3.74 -23.42
N ILE A 266 5.99 2.78 -24.32
CA ILE A 266 6.64 3.05 -25.60
C ILE A 266 5.69 3.65 -26.64
N THR A 267 4.38 3.47 -26.47
CA THR A 267 3.37 4.09 -27.33
C THR A 267 3.38 5.61 -27.15
N SER A 268 3.51 6.07 -25.91
CA SER A 268 3.53 7.50 -25.55
C SER A 268 4.91 8.05 -25.20
N SER A 269 5.95 7.20 -25.22
CA SER A 269 7.34 7.53 -24.86
C SER A 269 7.47 8.21 -23.50
N CYS A 270 6.69 7.77 -22.51
CA CYS A 270 6.65 8.38 -21.19
C CYS A 270 6.77 7.36 -20.04
N MET A 271 7.10 7.88 -18.86
CA MET A 271 7.09 7.10 -17.63
C MET A 271 5.66 6.85 -17.17
N ARG A 272 5.33 5.59 -16.91
CA ARG A 272 4.02 5.21 -16.36
C ARG A 272 4.17 4.56 -15.00
N LEU A 273 3.50 5.14 -14.00
CA LEU A 273 3.43 4.62 -12.63
C LEU A 273 2.20 3.71 -12.48
N HIS A 274 2.40 2.59 -11.79
CA HIS A 274 1.36 1.62 -11.45
C HIS A 274 1.31 1.44 -9.93
N SER A 275 0.23 1.90 -9.33
CA SER A 275 -0.08 1.71 -7.89
C SER A 275 -1.39 0.94 -7.66
N TYR A 276 -2.02 0.47 -8.73
CA TYR A 276 -3.29 -0.27 -8.71
C TYR A 276 -3.33 -1.28 -9.87
N GLY A 277 -4.13 -2.34 -9.73
CA GLY A 277 -4.31 -3.41 -10.71
C GLY A 277 -3.37 -4.60 -10.54
N SER A 278 -3.26 -5.44 -11.57
CA SER A 278 -2.58 -6.75 -11.48
C SER A 278 -1.09 -6.66 -11.18
N VAL A 279 -0.66 -7.28 -10.07
CA VAL A 279 0.74 -7.33 -9.64
C VAL A 279 1.60 -8.01 -10.69
N TRP A 280 1.24 -9.23 -11.09
CA TRP A 280 2.03 -10.01 -12.03
C TRP A 280 2.21 -9.27 -13.36
N ARG A 281 1.16 -8.59 -13.83
CA ARG A 281 1.16 -7.87 -15.10
C ARG A 281 2.15 -6.71 -15.08
N PHE A 282 2.09 -5.85 -14.07
CA PHE A 282 2.94 -4.66 -14.02
C PHE A 282 4.37 -4.97 -13.59
N VAL A 283 4.58 -5.97 -12.73
CA VAL A 283 5.93 -6.49 -12.45
C VAL A 283 6.56 -7.06 -13.71
N ARG A 284 5.82 -7.89 -14.48
CA ARG A 284 6.28 -8.43 -15.76
C ARG A 284 6.64 -7.32 -16.73
N ALA A 285 5.77 -6.33 -16.90
CA ALA A 285 6.03 -5.19 -17.78
C ALA A 285 7.30 -4.44 -17.36
N SER A 286 7.46 -4.18 -16.06
CA SER A 286 8.62 -3.48 -15.50
C SER A 286 9.92 -4.28 -15.68
N MET A 287 9.86 -5.59 -15.95
CA MET A 287 11.00 -6.47 -16.23
C MET A 287 11.19 -6.79 -17.73
N SER A 288 10.44 -6.16 -18.62
CA SER A 288 10.45 -6.48 -20.05
C SER A 288 11.49 -5.63 -20.80
N LEU A 289 12.70 -6.18 -20.93
CA LEU A 289 13.78 -5.56 -21.70
C LEU A 289 13.50 -5.67 -23.21
N SER A 290 13.74 -4.56 -23.93
CA SER A 290 13.60 -4.50 -25.40
C SER A 290 14.47 -5.55 -26.08
N GLY A 291 13.92 -6.25 -27.08
CA GLY A 291 14.57 -7.34 -27.80
C GLY A 291 14.67 -8.66 -27.02
N TYR A 292 14.62 -8.63 -25.68
CA TYR A 292 14.57 -9.84 -24.84
C TYR A 292 13.14 -10.36 -24.72
N MET A 293 12.19 -9.50 -24.33
CA MET A 293 10.79 -9.86 -24.15
C MET A 293 9.86 -8.94 -24.96
N PRO A 294 8.69 -9.44 -25.40
CA PRO A 294 7.76 -8.62 -26.16
C PRO A 294 7.14 -7.58 -25.21
N PRO A 295 6.86 -6.35 -25.68
CA PRO A 295 6.18 -5.34 -24.88
C PRO A 295 4.84 -5.87 -24.34
N LEU A 296 4.48 -5.45 -23.13
CA LEU A 296 3.19 -5.84 -22.56
C LEU A 296 2.12 -4.82 -22.96
N CYS A 297 1.13 -5.26 -23.72
CA CYS A 297 -0.03 -4.42 -24.01
C CYS A 297 -0.90 -4.24 -22.76
N VAL A 298 -1.44 -3.06 -22.47
CA VAL A 298 -2.43 -2.86 -21.42
C VAL A 298 -3.83 -2.96 -22.02
N PRO A 299 -4.73 -3.86 -21.55
CA PRO A 299 -6.02 -4.07 -22.21
C PRO A 299 -6.94 -2.85 -22.18
N LYS A 300 -6.76 -1.97 -21.20
CA LYS A 300 -7.63 -0.81 -20.97
C LYS A 300 -7.45 0.30 -22.02
N ASP A 301 -6.22 0.54 -22.46
CA ASP A 301 -5.87 1.64 -23.38
C ASP A 301 -5.11 1.18 -24.63
N GLY A 302 -4.67 -0.08 -24.69
CA GLY A 302 -3.90 -0.63 -25.81
C GLY A 302 -2.42 -0.24 -25.81
N ASN A 303 -1.93 0.47 -24.80
CA ASN A 303 -0.55 0.94 -24.78
C ASN A 303 0.43 -0.20 -24.52
N LEU A 304 1.63 -0.09 -25.10
CA LEU A 304 2.70 -1.07 -24.96
C LEU A 304 3.70 -0.63 -23.88
N LEU A 305 4.01 -1.54 -22.96
CA LEU A 305 4.89 -1.29 -21.82
C LEU A 305 6.18 -2.12 -21.90
N LEU A 306 7.29 -1.47 -21.52
CA LEU A 306 8.61 -2.06 -21.34
C LEU A 306 9.18 -1.73 -19.94
N ASP A 307 10.39 -2.24 -19.69
CA ASP A 307 11.14 -2.05 -18.45
C ASP A 307 11.20 -0.56 -18.05
N GLY A 308 10.92 -0.26 -16.78
CA GLY A 308 10.93 1.11 -16.27
C GLY A 308 12.33 1.72 -16.22
N GLY A 309 13.39 0.91 -16.30
CA GLY A 309 14.78 1.32 -16.27
C GLY A 309 15.17 2.23 -17.44
N TYR A 310 14.45 2.21 -18.56
CA TYR A 310 14.70 3.11 -19.69
C TYR A 310 14.36 4.58 -19.39
N VAL A 311 13.40 4.83 -18.49
CA VAL A 311 12.98 6.18 -18.11
C VAL A 311 13.48 6.57 -16.72
N ASN A 312 13.45 5.65 -15.77
CA ASN A 312 13.85 5.91 -14.40
C ASN A 312 14.20 4.61 -13.68
N ASN A 313 15.49 4.30 -13.58
CA ASN A 313 15.96 3.06 -12.93
C ASN A 313 15.92 3.12 -11.38
N LEU A 314 15.77 4.31 -10.77
CA LEU A 314 15.71 4.47 -9.32
C LEU A 314 14.69 5.58 -8.95
N PRO A 315 13.41 5.24 -8.78
CA PRO A 315 12.34 6.23 -8.68
C PRO A 315 12.15 6.82 -7.27
N GLY A 316 13.22 7.34 -6.68
CA GLY A 316 13.20 7.99 -5.36
C GLY A 316 12.27 9.20 -5.29
N SER A 317 12.35 10.09 -6.30
CA SER A 317 11.49 11.28 -6.39
C SER A 317 10.02 10.92 -6.55
N THR A 318 9.73 9.82 -7.23
CA THR A 318 8.36 9.32 -7.41
C THR A 318 7.83 8.78 -6.10
N CYS A 319 8.63 8.03 -5.33
CA CYS A 319 8.24 7.58 -3.99
C CYS A 319 7.87 8.75 -3.09
N ALA A 320 8.71 9.79 -3.04
CA ALA A 320 8.43 10.99 -2.25
C ALA A 320 7.11 11.65 -2.69
N ARG A 321 6.87 11.80 -4.00
CA ARG A 321 5.60 12.34 -4.51
C ARG A 321 4.40 11.42 -4.32
N SER A 322 4.59 10.10 -4.25
CA SER A 322 3.50 9.13 -4.06
C SER A 322 3.09 9.00 -2.59
N THR A 323 4.01 9.30 -1.66
CA THR A 323 3.73 9.44 -0.23
C THR A 323 3.17 10.83 0.10
N PHE A 324 3.69 11.87 -0.57
CA PHE A 324 3.34 13.27 -0.36
C PHE A 324 2.75 13.90 -1.62
N ALA A 325 1.78 13.24 -2.27
CA ALA A 325 1.03 13.84 -3.37
C ALA A 325 0.08 14.95 -2.85
N PHE A 326 0.54 15.75 -1.89
CA PHE A 326 -0.14 16.81 -1.18
C PHE A 326 0.94 17.73 -0.56
N ILE A 327 1.42 18.71 -1.34
CA ILE A 327 1.46 20.16 -1.02
C ILE A 327 1.31 20.89 -2.35
#